data_AF-A0AAN5A160-F1
#
_entry.id   AF-A0AAN5A160-F1
#
_cell.length_a   1.000
_cell.length_b   1.000
_cell.length_c   1.000
_cell.angle_alpha   90.00
_cell.angle_beta   90.00
_cell.angle_gamma   90.00
#
_symmetry.space_group_name_H-M   'P 1'
#
loop_
_entity.id
_entity.type
_entity.pdbx_description
1 polymer ?
#
loop_
_entity_poly.entity_id
_entity_poly.type
_entity_poly.pdbx_seq_one_letter_code
_entity_poly.pdbx_strand_id
1 'polypeptide(L)'
;MTAQPQTVALPATQPQTVGLATGVPAEQIAATRRAFPAVRLGYELELQAADPWTGLAAISTALQAAGLRLGLMRCTAEGAIFLRVEETETPDLEGLRQRLAAQGPVELRRWVTVLGVGTASTSGG
;
A
#
# COMPACT_ATOMS: atom_id res chain seq x y z
N MET A 1 -27.27 21.57 -49.39
CA MET A 1 -27.49 21.10 -47.99
C MET A 1 -26.59 19.91 -47.76
N THR A 2 -25.47 20.11 -47.07
CA THR A 2 -24.50 19.07 -46.73
C THR A 2 -24.19 19.21 -45.25
N ALA A 3 -24.65 18.24 -44.45
CA ALA A 3 -24.43 18.20 -43.01
C ALA A 3 -23.00 17.71 -42.72
N GLN A 4 -22.23 18.48 -41.96
CA GLN A 4 -20.94 18.04 -41.42
C GLN A 4 -21.16 17.13 -40.20
N PRO A 5 -20.41 16.02 -40.06
CA PRO A 5 -20.45 15.22 -38.84
C PRO A 5 -19.70 15.95 -37.71
N GLN A 6 -20.37 16.16 -36.58
CA GLN A 6 -19.73 16.67 -35.36
C GLN A 6 -18.98 15.54 -34.67
N THR A 7 -17.65 15.62 -34.67
CA THR A 7 -16.79 14.78 -33.84
C THR A 7 -16.97 15.19 -32.38
N VAL A 8 -17.68 14.36 -31.61
CA VAL A 8 -17.74 14.46 -30.15
C VAL A 8 -16.39 14.03 -29.61
N ALA A 9 -15.58 14.98 -29.16
CA ALA A 9 -14.36 14.69 -28.40
C ALA A 9 -14.77 14.09 -27.05
N LEU A 10 -14.49 12.80 -26.85
CA LEU A 10 -14.57 12.18 -25.53
C LEU A 10 -13.57 12.90 -24.60
N PRO A 11 -13.96 13.26 -23.36
CA PRO A 11 -13.01 13.76 -22.39
C PRO A 11 -11.96 12.68 -22.14
N ALA A 12 -10.69 13.02 -22.34
CA ALA A 12 -9.58 12.19 -21.91
C ALA A 12 -9.76 11.90 -20.41
N THR A 13 -10.05 10.64 -20.08
CA THR A 13 -10.03 10.15 -18.71
C THR A 13 -8.61 10.36 -18.20
N GLN A 14 -8.38 11.49 -17.52
CA GLN A 14 -7.11 11.73 -16.86
C GLN A 14 -6.90 10.56 -15.90
N PRO A 15 -5.81 9.79 -16.01
CA PRO A 15 -5.46 8.84 -14.98
C PRO A 15 -5.30 9.67 -13.72
N GLN A 16 -6.21 9.45 -12.77
CA GLN A 16 -6.19 10.14 -11.50
C GLN A 16 -4.81 9.87 -10.90
N THR A 17 -3.96 10.90 -10.94
CA THR A 17 -2.62 10.82 -10.39
C THR A 17 -2.86 10.83 -8.89
N VAL A 18 -3.05 9.64 -8.33
CA VAL A 18 -3.07 9.42 -6.88
C VAL A 18 -1.77 10.02 -6.40
N GLY A 19 -1.87 11.16 -5.72
CA GLY A 19 -0.70 11.94 -5.32
C GLY A 19 0.32 11.01 -4.68
N LEU A 20 1.59 11.21 -5.07
CA LEU A 20 2.76 10.61 -4.43
C LEU A 20 2.83 11.10 -2.98
N ALA A 21 1.96 10.59 -2.13
CA ALA A 21 2.13 10.68 -0.70
C ALA A 21 3.30 9.74 -0.39
N THR A 22 4.49 10.31 -0.24
CA THR A 22 5.70 9.67 0.28
C THR A 22 5.53 9.32 1.76
N GLY A 23 4.51 8.52 2.07
CA GLY A 23 4.15 8.16 3.43
C GLY A 23 2.93 7.26 3.51
N VAL A 24 2.75 6.63 4.67
CA VAL A 24 1.57 5.81 4.97
C VAL A 24 0.31 6.68 4.89
N PRO A 25 -0.67 6.39 4.01
CA PRO A 25 -1.86 7.22 3.83
C PRO A 25 -2.90 6.93 4.93
N ALA A 26 -2.54 7.28 6.18
CA ALA A 26 -3.33 6.96 7.37
C ALA A 26 -4.78 7.45 7.30
N GLU A 27 -5.02 8.65 6.74
CA GLU A 27 -6.37 9.18 6.57
C GLU A 27 -7.22 8.37 5.59
N GLN A 28 -6.64 7.94 4.45
CA GLN A 28 -7.33 7.08 3.49
C GLN A 28 -7.64 5.72 4.08
N ILE A 29 -6.72 5.17 4.87
CA ILE A 29 -6.94 3.90 5.57
C ILE A 29 -8.07 4.05 6.59
N ALA A 30 -8.09 5.14 7.36
CA ALA A 30 -9.16 5.43 8.32
C ALA A 30 -10.52 5.63 7.64
N ALA A 31 -10.56 6.29 6.48
CA ALA A 31 -11.77 6.42 5.67
C ALA A 31 -12.23 5.06 5.12
N THR A 32 -11.30 4.23 4.65
CA THR A 32 -11.57 2.88 4.14
C THR A 32 -12.14 1.97 5.23
N ARG A 33 -11.59 2.01 6.45
CA ARG A 33 -12.15 1.29 7.60
C ARG A 33 -13.56 1.74 7.96
N ARG A 34 -13.82 3.05 7.91
CA ARG A 34 -15.17 3.60 8.15
C ARG A 34 -16.17 3.13 7.08
N ALA A 35 -15.74 3.02 5.83
CA ALA A 35 -16.58 2.54 4.73
C ALA A 35 -16.79 1.01 4.77
N PHE A 36 -15.80 0.25 5.22
CA PHE A 36 -15.81 -1.22 5.22
C PHE A 36 -15.43 -1.81 6.60
N PRO A 37 -16.25 -1.60 7.65
CA PRO A 37 -15.89 -1.99 9.02
C PRO A 37 -15.80 -3.50 9.26
N ALA A 38 -16.44 -4.31 8.42
CA ALA A 38 -16.44 -5.77 8.53
C ALA A 38 -15.32 -6.45 7.71
N VAL A 39 -14.53 -5.68 6.95
CA VAL A 39 -13.53 -6.22 6.01
C VAL A 39 -12.14 -6.07 6.60
N ARG A 40 -11.35 -7.14 6.57
CA ARG A 40 -9.93 -7.08 6.90
C ARG A 40 -9.16 -6.37 5.80
N LEU A 41 -8.37 -5.38 6.20
CA LEU A 41 -7.47 -4.67 5.32
C LEU A 41 -6.15 -5.41 5.20
N GLY A 42 -5.50 -5.25 4.06
CA GLY A 42 -4.09 -5.53 3.90
C GLY A 42 -3.46 -4.40 3.10
N TYR A 43 -2.15 -4.42 3.04
CA TYR A 43 -1.39 -3.34 2.45
C TYR A 43 -0.32 -3.92 1.56
N GLU A 44 -0.20 -3.37 0.36
CA GLU A 44 0.90 -3.65 -0.55
C GLU A 44 1.80 -2.41 -0.57
N LEU A 45 3.07 -2.60 -0.27
CA LEU A 45 4.05 -1.54 -0.18
C LEU A 45 5.19 -1.81 -1.16
N GLU A 46 5.67 -0.75 -1.78
CA GLU A 46 6.91 -0.74 -2.53
C GLU A 46 7.84 0.26 -1.88
N LEU A 47 9.03 -0.19 -1.49
CA LEU A 47 10.06 0.62 -0.88
C LEU A 47 11.33 0.53 -1.72
N GLN A 48 12.11 1.60 -1.69
CA GLN A 48 13.46 1.62 -2.23
C GLN A 48 14.43 1.80 -1.07
N ALA A 49 15.37 0.87 -0.93
CA ALA A 49 16.49 1.00 0.00
C ALA A 49 17.80 1.19 -0.77
N ALA A 50 18.72 1.98 -0.22
CA ALA A 50 20.08 2.10 -0.77
C ALA A 50 20.90 0.81 -0.55
N ASP A 51 20.72 0.17 0.60
CA ASP A 51 21.23 -1.16 0.91
C ASP A 51 20.05 -2.11 1.17
N PRO A 52 19.87 -3.17 0.36
CA PRO A 52 18.73 -4.07 0.47
C PRO A 52 18.62 -4.75 1.84
N TRP A 53 19.75 -5.12 2.45
CA TRP A 53 19.78 -5.85 3.72
C TRP A 53 19.41 -4.97 4.91
N THR A 54 19.97 -3.78 4.96
CA THR A 54 19.63 -2.76 5.97
C THR A 54 18.16 -2.36 5.85
N GLY A 55 17.68 -2.15 4.62
CA GLY A 55 16.27 -1.86 4.36
C GLY A 55 15.33 -2.99 4.80
N LEU A 56 15.72 -4.25 4.55
CA LEU A 56 14.97 -5.43 4.98
C LEU A 56 14.87 -5.54 6.51
N ALA A 57 15.99 -5.35 7.21
CA ALA A 57 16.01 -5.40 8.67
C ALA A 57 15.14 -4.28 9.25
N ALA A 58 15.32 -3.06 8.76
CA ALA A 58 14.54 -1.88 9.14
C ALA A 58 13.03 -2.09 8.98
N ILE A 59 12.60 -2.54 7.79
CA ILE A 59 11.17 -2.71 7.50
C ILE A 59 10.56 -3.85 8.30
N SER A 60 11.29 -4.95 8.49
CA SER A 60 10.81 -6.09 9.27
C SER A 60 10.56 -5.69 10.73
N THR A 61 11.49 -4.95 11.33
CA THR A 61 11.33 -4.41 12.69
C THR A 61 10.19 -3.40 12.78
N ALA A 62 10.05 -2.51 11.78
CA ALA A 62 8.98 -1.52 11.76
C ALA A 62 7.58 -2.16 11.65
N LEU A 63 7.44 -3.19 10.80
CA LEU A 63 6.20 -3.95 10.64
C LEU A 63 5.84 -4.74 11.90
N GLN A 64 6.82 -5.39 12.53
CA GLN A 64 6.61 -6.11 13.78
C GLN A 64 6.18 -5.17 14.90
N ALA A 65 6.83 -4.01 15.04
CA ALA A 65 6.47 -3.00 16.03
C ALA A 65 5.09 -2.37 15.77
N ALA A 66 4.67 -2.30 14.49
CA ALA A 66 3.33 -1.87 14.11
C ALA A 66 2.25 -2.95 14.32
N GLY A 67 2.65 -4.15 14.77
CA GLY A 67 1.76 -5.28 14.92
C GLY A 67 1.22 -5.80 13.59
N LEU A 68 1.85 -5.52 12.45
CA LEU A 68 1.38 -6.01 11.15
C LEU A 68 1.95 -7.40 10.86
N ARG A 69 1.16 -8.24 10.19
CA ARG A 69 1.62 -9.57 9.77
C ARG A 69 2.20 -9.49 8.37
N LEU A 70 3.45 -9.91 8.21
CA LEU A 70 4.05 -10.04 6.89
C LEU A 70 3.50 -11.28 6.19
N GLY A 71 2.86 -11.10 5.03
CA GLY A 71 2.35 -12.18 4.20
C GLY A 71 3.33 -12.57 3.09
N LEU A 72 3.81 -11.58 2.34
CA LEU A 72 4.78 -11.77 1.26
C LEU A 72 5.85 -10.68 1.32
N MET A 73 7.08 -11.05 1.04
CA MET A 73 8.19 -10.12 0.86
C MET A 73 9.03 -10.53 -0.33
N ARG A 74 9.30 -9.59 -1.22
CA ARG A 74 10.18 -9.78 -2.38
C ARG A 74 11.18 -8.63 -2.42
N CYS A 75 12.45 -8.96 -2.45
CA CYS A 75 13.54 -8.00 -2.59
C CYS A 75 14.24 -8.21 -3.92
N THR A 76 14.65 -7.14 -4.61
CA THR A 76 15.46 -7.20 -5.83
C THR A 76 16.90 -6.78 -5.54
N ALA A 77 17.81 -7.19 -6.44
CA ALA A 77 19.23 -6.82 -6.32
C ALA A 77 19.46 -5.29 -6.44
N GLU A 78 18.51 -4.56 -7.06
CA GLU A 78 18.56 -3.09 -7.15
C GLU A 78 18.03 -2.38 -5.88
N GLY A 79 17.68 -3.12 -4.81
CA GLY A 79 17.20 -2.54 -3.56
C GLY A 79 15.72 -2.18 -3.53
N ALA A 80 14.93 -2.64 -4.51
CA ALA A 80 13.48 -2.54 -4.47
C ALA A 80 12.90 -3.65 -3.57
N ILE A 81 12.08 -3.25 -2.59
CA ILE A 81 11.46 -4.14 -1.62
C ILE A 81 9.94 -4.03 -1.79
N PHE A 82 9.32 -5.13 -2.22
CA PHE A 82 7.88 -5.28 -2.34
C PHE A 82 7.36 -6.10 -1.17
N LEU A 83 6.31 -5.61 -0.51
CA LEU A 83 5.74 -6.23 0.67
C LEU A 83 4.24 -6.33 0.51
N ARG A 84 3.70 -7.44 0.97
CA ARG A 84 2.28 -7.59 1.25
C ARG A 84 2.14 -7.90 2.73
N VAL A 85 1.42 -7.04 3.43
CA VAL A 85 1.18 -7.15 4.86
C VAL A 85 -0.31 -7.21 5.12
N GLU A 86 -0.67 -7.94 6.16
CA GLU A 86 -2.04 -8.12 6.60
C GLU A 86 -2.24 -7.38 7.93
N GLU A 87 -3.42 -6.78 8.06
CA GLU A 87 -3.85 -6.13 9.28
C GLU A 87 -4.12 -7.16 10.39
N THR A 88 -3.59 -6.90 11.57
CA THR A 88 -3.97 -7.62 12.80
C THR A 88 -5.08 -6.86 13.53
N GLU A 89 -5.46 -7.30 14.73
CA GLU A 89 -6.59 -6.71 15.47
C GLU A 89 -6.33 -5.26 15.89
N THR A 90 -5.08 -4.87 16.18
CA THR A 90 -4.72 -3.53 16.66
C THR A 90 -3.43 -3.02 16.03
N PRO A 91 -3.44 -2.65 14.73
CA PRO A 91 -2.23 -2.20 14.06
C PRO A 91 -1.93 -0.73 14.39
N ASP A 92 -0.66 -0.44 14.60
CA ASP A 92 -0.13 0.90 14.85
C ASP A 92 0.42 1.51 13.54
N LEU A 93 -0.49 1.96 12.68
CA LEU A 93 -0.15 2.55 11.38
C LEU A 93 0.52 3.92 11.50
N GLU A 94 0.20 4.67 12.54
CA GLU A 94 0.80 5.98 12.80
C GLU A 94 2.25 5.81 13.29
N GLY A 95 2.49 4.87 14.21
CA GLY A 95 3.86 4.54 14.59
C GLY A 95 4.64 3.88 13.45
N LEU A 96 4.00 3.10 12.56
CA LEU A 96 4.66 2.64 11.33
C LEU A 96 5.14 3.82 10.48
N ARG A 97 4.26 4.81 10.25
CA ARG A 97 4.59 6.02 9.49
C ARG A 97 5.80 6.74 10.09
N GLN A 98 5.81 6.92 11.41
CA GLN A 98 6.90 7.59 12.12
C GLN A 98 8.21 6.80 12.04
N ARG A 99 8.15 5.47 12.22
CA ARG A 99 9.33 4.59 12.12
C ARG A 99 9.91 4.62 10.71
N LEU A 100 9.08 4.54 9.67
CA LEU A 100 9.55 4.62 8.28
C LEU A 100 10.19 5.98 7.97
N ALA A 101 9.59 7.08 8.46
CA ALA A 101 10.17 8.41 8.29
C ALA A 101 11.52 8.57 9.03
N ALA A 102 11.71 7.89 10.16
CA ALA A 102 12.95 7.92 10.93
C ALA A 102 14.06 7.01 10.37
N GLN A 103 13.71 6.02 9.54
CA GLN A 103 14.59 4.98 8.99
C GLN A 103 15.36 5.44 7.74
N GLY A 104 15.61 6.76 7.56
CA GLY A 104 16.57 7.41 6.65
C GLY A 104 16.83 6.73 5.28
N PRO A 105 17.60 5.63 5.21
CA PRO A 105 17.86 4.86 3.99
C PRO A 105 16.67 4.20 3.27
N VAL A 106 15.43 4.25 3.78
CA VAL A 106 14.27 3.58 3.17
C VAL A 106 13.23 4.59 2.68
N GLU A 107 12.99 4.61 1.37
CA GLU A 107 11.99 5.48 0.74
C GLU A 107 10.74 4.68 0.38
N LEU A 108 9.57 5.08 0.88
CA LEU A 108 8.29 4.52 0.45
C LEU A 108 7.90 5.07 -0.93
N ARG A 109 7.96 4.20 -1.95
CA ARG A 109 7.62 4.54 -3.35
C ARG A 109 6.12 4.42 -3.60
N ARG A 110 5.49 3.39 -3.05
CA ARG A 110 4.08 3.09 -3.29
C ARG A 110 3.42 2.47 -2.07
N TRP A 111 2.18 2.88 -1.83
CA TRP A 111 1.29 2.24 -0.88
C TRP A 111 -0.05 1.96 -1.55
N VAL A 112 -0.53 0.72 -1.42
CA VAL A 112 -1.85 0.31 -1.88
C VAL A 112 -2.59 -0.33 -0.71
N THR A 113 -3.79 0.16 -0.42
CA THR A 113 -4.69 -0.47 0.55
C THR A 113 -5.54 -1.50 -0.18
N VAL A 114 -5.50 -2.75 0.27
CA VAL A 114 -6.21 -3.88 -0.30
C VAL A 114 -7.35 -4.26 0.64
N LEU A 115 -8.55 -4.43 0.08
CA LEU A 115 -9.73 -4.91 0.80
C LEU A 115 -9.83 -6.43 0.70
N GLY A 116 -10.26 -7.10 1.76
CA GLY A 116 -10.61 -8.52 1.73
C GLY A 116 -9.42 -9.45 1.91
N VAL A 117 -8.41 -9.02 2.67
CA VAL A 117 -7.19 -9.79 2.90
C VAL A 117 -7.39 -10.66 4.14
N GLY A 118 -7.92 -11.85 3.91
CA GLY A 118 -8.29 -12.81 4.94
C GLY A 118 -9.07 -13.96 4.31
N THR A 119 -8.39 -15.10 4.16
CA THR A 119 -8.84 -16.41 3.64
C THR A 119 -10.06 -16.39 2.72
N ALA A 120 -9.82 -16.73 1.44
CA ALA A 120 -10.77 -17.57 0.73
C ALA A 120 -10.98 -18.84 1.58
N SER A 121 -11.98 -18.81 2.47
CA SER A 121 -12.55 -20.02 3.03
C SER A 121 -13.35 -20.65 1.88
N THR A 122 -12.68 -21.35 0.97
CA THR A 122 -13.35 -22.42 0.23
C THR A 122 -13.59 -23.55 1.22
N SER A 123 -14.60 -23.38 2.07
CA SER A 123 -15.34 -24.50 2.63
C SER A 123 -16.40 -24.89 1.61
N GLY A 124 -16.10 -25.88 0.80
CA GLY A 124 -17.07 -26.69 0.07
C GLY A 124 -16.42 -28.06 -0.04
N GLY A 125 -16.92 -29.12 0.57
CA GLY A 125 -18.32 -29.47 0.79
C GLY A 125 -18.49 -30.83 0.14
#